data_AF-A0A7K4H8R3-F1
#
_entry.id   AF-A0A7K4H8R3-F1
#
_cell.length_a   1.000
_cell.length_b   1.000
_cell.length_c   1.000
_cell.angle_alpha   90.00
_cell.angle_beta   90.00
_cell.angle_gamma   90.00
#
_symmetry.space_group_name_H-M   'P 1'
#
loop_
_entity.id
_entity.type
_entity.pdbx_description
1 polymer ?
#
loop_
_entity_poly.entity_id
_entity_poly.type
_entity_poly.pdbx_seq_one_letter_code
_entity_poly.pdbx_strand_id
1 'polypeptide(L)' 'MNFIEDLIQLIQEKKSVVSMGLDPRLDNEGEIPQYLIEEINDPNKTIIEFNK' A
#
# COMPACT_ATOMS: atom_id res chain seq x y z
N MET A 1 -7.35 22.26 3.39
CA MET A 1 -6.73 21.05 3.95
C MET A 1 -5.50 21.48 4.71
N ASN A 2 -5.55 21.36 6.03
CA ASN A 2 -4.41 21.57 6.90
C ASN A 2 -3.85 20.18 7.20
N PHE A 3 -2.64 19.89 6.72
CA PHE A 3 -1.99 18.57 6.87
C PHE A 3 -2.04 18.05 8.32
N ILE A 4 -1.89 18.95 9.30
CA ILE A 4 -1.90 18.58 10.72
C ILE A 4 -3.30 18.14 11.17
N GLU A 5 -4.36 18.82 10.73
CA GLU A 5 -5.73 18.45 11.07
C GLU A 5 -6.11 17.10 10.44
N ASP A 6 -5.76 16.91 9.17
CA ASP A 6 -6.00 15.66 8.45
C ASP A 6 -5.23 14.48 9.10
N LEU A 7 -3.99 14.72 9.55
CA LEU A 7 -3.19 13.71 10.26
C LEU A 7 -3.79 13.36 11.63
N ILE A 8 -4.21 14.35 12.42
CA ILE A 8 -4.83 14.13 13.73
C ILE A 8 -6.11 13.31 13.58
N GLN A 9 -6.95 13.65 12.60
CA GLN A 9 -8.18 12.92 12.31
C GLN A 9 -7.88 11.47 11.92
N LEU A 10 -6.90 11.23 11.04
CA LEU A 10 -6.53 9.88 10.63
C LEU A 10 -6.02 9.01 11.80
N ILE A 11 -5.22 9.59 12.70
CA ILE A 11 -4.74 8.89 13.92
C ILE A 11 -5.92 8.49 14.81
N GLN A 12 -6.92 9.38 14.98
CA GLN A 12 -8.10 9.09 15.77
C GLN A 12 -8.97 8.00 15.15
N GLU A 13 -9.19 8.05 13.82
CA GLU A 13 -9.97 7.07 13.08
C GLU A 13 -9.33 5.67 13.10
N LYS A 14 -8.01 5.60 12.86
CA LYS A 14 -7.27 4.34 12.79
C LYS A 14 -6.79 3.83 14.15
N LYS A 15 -6.86 4.66 15.20
CA LYS A 15 -6.31 4.40 16.54
C LYS A 15 -4.86 3.94 16.51
N SER A 16 -4.08 4.51 15.60
CA SER A 16 -2.71 4.11 15.34
C SER A 16 -1.89 5.30 14.88
N VAL A 17 -0.62 5.33 15.31
CA VAL A 17 0.39 6.29 14.86
C VAL A 17 1.43 5.63 13.94
N VAL A 18 1.19 4.37 13.56
CA VAL A 18 2.10 3.62 12.69
C VAL A 18 2.07 4.24 11.29
N SER A 19 3.26 4.57 10.80
CA SER A 19 3.48 4.94 9.40
C SER A 19 4.16 3.78 8.69
N MET A 20 3.64 3.41 7.52
CA MET A 20 4.21 2.39 6.67
C MET A 20 4.92 3.07 5.50
N GLY A 21 6.25 2.96 5.47
CA GLY A 21 7.01 3.34 4.29
C GLY A 21 6.77 2.31 3.18
N LEU A 22 6.23 2.76 2.05
CA LEU A 22 6.12 1.93 0.85
C LEU A 22 7.37 2.17 0.01
N ASP A 23 8.36 1.30 0.18
CA ASP A 23 9.59 1.31 -0.61
C ASP A 23 9.61 0.06 -1.52
N PRO A 24 8.97 0.13 -2.70
CA PRO A 24 8.98 -0.99 -3.62
C PRO A 24 10.41 -1.24 -4.10
N ARG A 25 10.96 -2.42 -3.78
CA ARG A 25 12.25 -2.84 -4.32
C ARG A 25 12.13 -3.05 -5.82
N LEU A 26 12.88 -2.27 -6.58
CA LEU A 26 13.05 -2.39 -8.02
C LEU A 26 14.44 -2.92 -8.30
N ASP A 27 14.55 -3.89 -9.20
CA ASP A 27 15.85 -4.40 -9.63
C ASP A 27 16.53 -3.40 -10.59
N ASN A 28 15.75 -2.72 -11.44
CA ASN A 28 16.18 -1.60 -12.27
C ASN A 28 15.26 -0.37 -12.19
N GLU A 29 15.81 0.80 -12.53
CA GLU A 29 15.05 2.06 -12.59
C GLU A 29 13.91 1.97 -13.63
N GLY A 30 12.69 2.31 -13.20
CA GLY A 30 11.50 2.29 -14.06
C GLY A 30 10.81 0.93 -14.20
N GLU A 31 11.29 -0.10 -13.51
CA GLU A 31 10.61 -1.41 -13.49
C GLU A 31 9.39 -1.43 -12.57
N ILE A 32 8.50 -2.38 -12.86
CA ILE A 32 7.38 -2.72 -11.97
C ILE A 32 7.91 -3.72 -10.95
N PRO A 33 7.62 -3.56 -9.65
CA PRO A 33 7.99 -4.54 -8.63
C PRO A 33 7.55 -5.95 -8.97
N GLN A 34 8.46 -6.91 -8.84
CA GLN A 34 8.23 -8.29 -9.27
C GLN A 34 6.97 -8.93 -8.65
N TYR A 35 6.64 -8.59 -7.40
CA TYR A 35 5.44 -9.12 -6.74
C TYR A 35 4.13 -8.74 -7.46
N LEU A 36 4.07 -7.55 -8.10
CA LEU A 36 2.90 -7.15 -8.90
C LEU A 36 2.82 -7.94 -10.21
N ILE A 37 3.97 -8.27 -10.82
CA ILE A 37 4.03 -9.12 -12.02
C ILE A 37 3.57 -10.54 -11.68
N GLU A 38 4.00 -11.07 -10.54
CA GLU A 38 3.58 -12.40 -10.06
C GLU A 38 2.08 -12.46 -9.77
N GLU A 39 1.49 -11.42 -9.20
CA GLU A 39 0.05 -11.33 -8.96
C GLU A 39 -0.78 -11.32 -10.26
N ILE A 40 -0.28 -10.69 -11.33
CA ILE A 40 -0.96 -10.70 -12.64
C ILE A 40 -1.04 -12.12 -13.22
N ASN A 41 -0.06 -12.97 -12.93
CA ASN A 41 -0.04 -14.35 -13.43
C ASN A 41 -1.03 -15.28 -12.72
N ASP A 42 -1.55 -14.89 -11.55
CA ASP A 42 -2.66 -15.56 -10.86
C ASP A 42 -3.76 -14.55 -10.45
N PRO A 43 -4.58 -14.10 -11.42
CA PRO A 43 -5.57 -13.03 -11.20
C PRO A 43 -6.59 -13.34 -10.10
N ASN A 44 -6.81 -14.63 -9.79
CA ASN A 44 -7.75 -15.05 -8.77
C ASN A 44 -7.25 -14.75 -7.35
N LYS A 45 -5.93 -14.62 -7.16
CA LYS A 45 -5.32 -14.31 -5.86
C LYS A 45 -5.59 -12.86 -5.45
N THR A 46 -5.54 -11.92 -6.40
CA THR A 46 -5.83 -10.50 -6.18
C THR A 46 -7.27 -10.25 -5.72
N ILE A 47 -8.26 -11.00 -6.25
CA ILE A 47 -9.67 -10.81 -5.88
C ILE A 47 -9.96 -11.23 -4.43
N ILE A 48 -9.19 -12.18 -3.88
CA ILE A 48 -9.43 -12.70 -2.52
C ILE A 48 -8.89 -11.75 -1.44
N GLU A 49 -7.79 -11.03 -1.69
CA GLU A 49 -7.20 -10.12 -0.70
C GLU A 49 -7.98 -8.82 -0.50
N PHE A 50 -8.59 -8.25 -1.55
CA PHE A 50 -9.40 -7.03 -1.42
C PHE A 50 -10.77 -7.23 -0.76
N ASN A 51 -11.23 -8.48 -0.62
CA ASN A 51 -12.52 -8.81 -0.02
C ASN A 51 -12.42 -9.26 1.45
N LYS A 52 -11.24 -9.14 2.08
CA LYS A 52 -11.04 -9.34 3.53
C LYS A 52 -10.98 -8.01 4.26
#